data_AF-A0A838V6L9-F1
#
_entry.id   AF-A0A838V6L9-F1
#
_cell.length_a   1.000
_cell.length_b   1.000
_cell.length_c   1.000
_cell.angle_alpha   90.00
_cell.angle_beta   90.00
_cell.angle_gamma   90.00
#
_symmetry.space_group_name_H-M   'P 1'
#
loop_
_entity.id
_entity.type
_entity.pdbx_description
1 polymer ?
#
loop_
_entity_poly.entity_id
_entity_poly.type
_entity_poly.pdbx_seq_one_letter_code
_entity_poly.pdbx_strand_id
1 'polypeptide(L)'
;MVPWTDELPRRTPQMIVAAAIASAAISIAGPAPATLHGDLDAAAAYWQQSTPVRCSTETAAFAKLPGLVLGEATIPDPAVSAPCTMTIERGLSARLRCLTVVHEYGHWLGFHHSKNKLSPMYPIIGAGAVVPECDRA
;
A
#
# COMPACT_ATOMS: atom_id res chain seq x y z
N MET A 1 -43.38 45.23 32.16
CA MET A 1 -42.82 46.55 31.80
C MET A 1 -41.37 46.28 31.38
N VAL A 2 -41.10 46.30 30.08
CA VAL A 2 -39.84 45.89 29.45
C VAL A 2 -39.11 47.15 29.00
N PRO A 3 -37.82 47.36 29.28
CA PRO A 3 -37.00 48.23 28.47
C PRO A 3 -36.26 47.40 27.43
N TRP A 4 -36.59 47.67 26.17
CA TRP A 4 -35.79 47.32 25.00
C TRP A 4 -34.53 48.18 24.99
N THR A 5 -33.38 47.56 24.74
CA THR A 5 -32.19 48.27 24.24
C THR A 5 -31.73 47.57 22.97
N ASP A 6 -31.76 48.34 21.88
CA ASP A 6 -31.23 48.03 20.56
C ASP A 6 -29.72 47.76 20.60
N GLU A 7 -29.28 46.58 20.18
CA GLU A 7 -27.97 46.39 19.53
C GLU A 7 -28.11 45.29 18.45
N LEU A 8 -28.07 45.68 17.18
CA LEU A 8 -27.76 44.81 16.04
C LEU A 8 -26.27 44.99 15.68
N PRO A 9 -25.65 44.15 14.82
CA PRO A 9 -25.44 42.72 14.93
C PRO A 9 -23.94 42.42 14.74
N ARG A 10 -23.27 41.70 15.66
CA ARG A 10 -21.93 41.18 15.36
C ARG A 10 -22.04 39.91 14.52
N ARG A 11 -22.04 40.09 13.20
CA ARG A 11 -21.75 39.04 12.21
C ARG A 11 -20.41 38.39 12.58
N THR A 12 -20.47 37.16 13.07
CA THR A 12 -19.33 36.24 13.07
C THR A 12 -18.88 36.05 11.62
N PRO A 13 -17.57 36.16 11.31
CA PRO A 13 -17.11 35.78 9.99
C PRO A 13 -17.37 34.28 9.81
N GLN A 14 -18.13 33.96 8.77
CA GLN A 14 -18.28 32.59 8.30
C GLN A 14 -16.89 32.05 8.01
N MET A 15 -16.45 31.06 8.78
CA MET A 15 -15.36 30.20 8.36
C MET A 15 -15.84 29.48 7.10
N ILE A 16 -15.41 29.98 5.95
CA ILE A 16 -15.44 29.23 4.70
C ILE A 16 -14.51 28.05 4.93
N VAL A 17 -15.06 26.91 5.35
CA VAL A 17 -14.39 25.62 5.22
C VAL A 17 -14.36 25.35 3.72
N ALA A 18 -13.31 25.82 3.06
CA ALA A 18 -12.99 25.39 1.72
C ALA A 18 -12.65 23.89 1.85
N ALA A 19 -13.63 23.03 1.54
CA ALA A 19 -13.36 21.64 1.31
C ALA A 19 -12.35 21.58 0.17
N ALA A 20 -11.09 21.27 0.49
CA ALA A 20 -10.10 20.95 -0.51
C ALA A 20 -10.61 19.69 -1.21
N ILE A 21 -11.19 19.87 -2.40
CA ILE A 21 -11.42 18.77 -3.32
C ILE A 21 -10.01 18.34 -3.70
N ALA A 22 -9.50 17.31 -3.01
CA ALA A 22 -8.32 16.61 -3.47
C ALA A 22 -8.67 16.08 -4.85
N SER A 23 -8.17 16.77 -5.89
CA SER A 23 -8.20 16.27 -7.25
C SER A 23 -7.43 14.96 -7.25
N ALA A 24 -8.15 13.85 -7.08
CA ALA A 24 -7.62 12.54 -7.41
C ALA A 24 -7.33 12.62 -8.91
N ALA A 25 -6.05 12.72 -9.27
CA ALA A 25 -5.63 12.59 -10.65
C ALA A 25 -6.26 11.29 -11.16
N ILE A 26 -7.08 11.39 -12.20
CA ILE A 26 -7.60 10.23 -12.91
C ILE A 26 -6.40 9.60 -13.60
N SER A 27 -5.72 8.70 -12.89
CA SER A 27 -4.64 7.90 -13.45
C SER A 27 -5.24 7.00 -14.52
N ILE A 28 -4.91 7.30 -15.77
CA ILE A 28 -5.02 6.39 -16.91
C ILE A 28 -4.24 5.13 -16.51
N ALA A 29 -4.91 3.98 -16.45
CA ALA A 29 -4.28 2.71 -16.07
C ALA A 29 -3.17 2.37 -17.07
N GLY A 30 -1.92 2.38 -16.63
CA GLY A 30 -0.80 1.89 -17.43
C GLY A 30 -0.44 0.43 -17.08
N PRO A 31 0.63 -0.12 -17.70
CA PRO A 31 1.08 -1.49 -17.49
C PRO A 31 1.77 -1.73 -16.15
N ALA A 32 1.52 -2.88 -15.50
CA ALA A 32 2.17 -3.34 -14.24
C ALA A 32 3.65 -2.91 -14.09
N PRO A 33 4.12 -2.59 -12.86
CA PRO A 33 5.42 -1.97 -12.68
C PRO A 33 6.54 -2.81 -13.32
N ALA A 34 7.45 -2.16 -14.03
CA ALA A 34 8.54 -2.84 -14.73
C ALA A 34 9.72 -3.18 -13.80
N THR A 35 9.77 -2.59 -12.61
CA THR A 35 10.92 -2.62 -11.70
C THR A 35 10.50 -2.97 -10.28
N LEU A 36 11.45 -3.48 -9.49
CA LEU A 36 11.25 -3.74 -8.05
C LEU A 36 10.83 -2.48 -7.29
N HIS A 37 11.39 -1.32 -7.66
CA HIS A 37 11.03 -0.05 -7.04
C HIS A 37 9.54 0.26 -7.25
N GLY A 38 9.03 0.10 -8.48
CA GLY A 38 7.63 0.31 -8.77
C GLY A 38 6.71 -0.72 -8.09
N ASP A 39 7.16 -1.98 -7.95
CA ASP A 39 6.43 -3.00 -7.19
C ASP A 39 6.33 -2.62 -5.69
N LEU A 40 7.39 -2.06 -5.11
CA LEU A 40 7.40 -1.57 -3.72
C LEU A 40 6.50 -0.35 -3.52
N ASP A 41 6.45 0.56 -4.50
CA ASP A 41 5.51 1.69 -4.48
C ASP A 41 4.05 1.20 -4.59
N ALA A 42 3.77 0.21 -5.45
CA ALA A 42 2.46 -0.44 -5.56
C ALA A 42 2.04 -1.10 -4.24
N ALA A 43 2.96 -1.82 -3.58
CA ALA A 43 2.71 -2.42 -2.27
C ALA A 43 2.45 -1.38 -1.18
N ALA A 44 3.24 -0.30 -1.13
CA ALA A 44 3.03 0.80 -0.20
C ALA A 44 1.66 1.47 -0.42
N ALA A 45 1.27 1.68 -1.67
CA ALA A 45 -0.04 2.23 -2.02
C ALA A 45 -1.20 1.32 -1.61
N TYR A 46 -1.12 0.01 -1.90
CA TYR A 46 -2.15 -0.97 -1.52
C TYR A 46 -2.35 -1.01 0.00
N TRP A 47 -1.25 -1.05 0.77
CA TRP A 47 -1.28 -1.09 2.23
C TRP A 47 -1.41 0.28 2.90
N GLN A 48 -1.64 1.34 2.10
CA GLN A 48 -1.79 2.73 2.55
C GLN A 48 -0.64 3.20 3.46
N GLN A 49 0.57 2.71 3.20
CA GLN A 49 1.77 3.10 3.94
C GLN A 49 2.31 4.43 3.40
N SER A 50 2.44 5.41 4.28
CA SER A 50 3.09 6.68 3.98
C SER A 50 4.57 6.65 4.37
N THR A 51 5.36 7.53 3.75
CA THR A 51 6.73 7.80 4.21
C THR A 51 6.73 8.30 5.67
N PRO A 52 7.80 8.03 6.46
CA PRO A 52 9.09 7.48 6.05
C PRO A 52 9.24 5.95 6.18
N VAL A 53 8.29 5.23 6.78
CA VAL A 53 8.46 3.79 7.08
C VAL A 53 7.93 2.95 5.91
N ARG A 54 8.81 2.67 4.94
CA ARG A 54 8.53 1.78 3.80
C ARG A 54 9.73 0.91 3.45
N CYS A 55 9.46 -0.26 2.89
CA CYS A 55 10.49 -1.08 2.25
C CYS A 55 11.17 -0.31 1.10
N SER A 56 12.45 -0.55 0.87
CA SER A 56 13.21 0.05 -0.23
C SER A 56 13.95 -1.02 -1.03
N THR A 57 14.51 -0.63 -2.18
CA THR A 57 15.36 -1.53 -2.99
C THR A 57 16.70 -1.85 -2.33
N GLU A 58 17.04 -1.23 -1.20
CA GLU A 58 18.21 -1.60 -0.40
C GLU A 58 17.93 -2.83 0.47
N THR A 59 16.66 -3.09 0.77
CA THR A 59 16.22 -4.13 1.68
C THR A 59 15.35 -5.20 1.00
N ALA A 60 14.96 -4.96 -0.26
CA ALA A 60 14.33 -5.92 -1.15
C ALA A 60 15.29 -6.34 -2.28
N ALA A 61 15.42 -7.64 -2.54
CA ALA A 61 16.32 -8.15 -3.57
C ALA A 61 15.71 -9.26 -4.43
N PHE A 62 16.29 -9.48 -5.60
CA PHE A 62 15.96 -10.60 -6.46
C PHE A 62 16.96 -11.75 -6.31
N ALA A 63 16.48 -12.96 -6.02
CA ALA A 63 17.30 -14.15 -5.94
C ALA A 63 16.65 -15.34 -6.65
N LYS A 64 17.34 -16.48 -6.68
CA LYS A 64 16.74 -17.75 -7.07
C LYS A 64 16.38 -18.49 -5.79
N LEU A 65 15.10 -18.72 -5.57
CA LEU A 65 14.51 -19.38 -4.42
C LEU A 65 14.29 -20.87 -4.72
N PRO A 66 14.26 -21.72 -3.69
CA PRO A 66 14.08 -23.16 -3.87
C PRO A 66 12.62 -23.51 -4.20
N GLY A 67 12.45 -24.48 -5.10
CA GLY A 67 11.15 -25.12 -5.36
C GLY A 67 10.14 -24.17 -6.02
N LEU A 68 8.98 -24.00 -5.38
CA LEU A 68 7.86 -23.17 -5.84
C LEU A 68 7.68 -21.90 -4.98
N VAL A 69 8.69 -21.52 -4.21
CA VAL A 69 8.67 -20.29 -3.41
C VAL A 69 8.85 -19.10 -4.34
N LEU A 70 7.91 -18.15 -4.27
CA LEU A 70 7.93 -16.94 -5.11
C LEU A 70 8.53 -15.74 -4.39
N GLY A 71 8.42 -15.71 -3.06
CA GLY A 71 8.97 -14.67 -2.21
C GLY A 71 9.15 -15.15 -0.78
N GLU A 72 9.93 -14.39 -0.03
CA GLU A 72 10.06 -14.51 1.42
C GLU A 72 10.31 -13.11 2.00
N ALA A 73 9.72 -12.82 3.16
CA ALA A 73 9.98 -11.60 3.92
C ALA A 73 10.19 -11.87 5.40
N THR A 74 10.93 -10.98 6.03
CA THR A 74 11.01 -10.91 7.49
C THR A 74 9.65 -10.51 8.04
N ILE A 75 9.07 -11.38 8.86
CA ILE A 75 7.92 -11.05 9.69
C ILE A 75 8.48 -10.39 10.96
N PRO A 76 8.23 -9.10 11.22
CA PRO A 76 8.71 -8.47 12.44
C PRO A 76 8.08 -9.15 13.67
N ASP A 77 8.88 -9.27 14.73
CA ASP A 77 8.33 -9.53 16.05
C ASP A 77 7.45 -8.33 16.43
N PRO A 78 6.18 -8.52 16.86
CA PRO A 78 5.35 -7.40 17.30
C PRO A 78 5.98 -6.57 18.44
N ALA A 79 6.95 -7.13 19.17
CA ALA A 79 7.73 -6.42 20.19
C ALA A 79 8.92 -5.63 19.64
N VAL A 80 9.34 -5.84 18.38
CA VAL A 80 10.54 -5.24 17.78
C VAL A 80 10.27 -4.85 16.33
N SER A 81 10.33 -3.54 16.02
CA SER A 81 10.33 -3.07 14.63
C SER A 81 11.56 -3.62 13.89
N ALA A 82 11.34 -4.53 12.94
CA ALA A 82 12.39 -5.10 12.11
C ALA A 82 12.51 -4.35 10.76
N PRO A 83 13.73 -4.20 10.20
CA PRO A 83 13.91 -3.67 8.87
C PRO A 83 13.20 -4.56 7.85
N CYS A 84 12.62 -3.94 6.82
CA CYS A 84 11.90 -4.67 5.78
C CYS A 84 12.85 -5.48 4.91
N THR A 85 13.16 -6.72 5.26
CA THR A 85 13.95 -7.59 4.38
C THR A 85 13.02 -8.48 3.57
N MET A 86 13.16 -8.46 2.25
CA MET A 86 12.42 -9.38 1.38
C MET A 86 13.28 -9.88 0.22
N THR A 87 13.06 -11.13 -0.18
CA THR A 87 13.63 -11.73 -1.37
C THR A 87 12.52 -12.15 -2.30
N ILE A 88 12.62 -11.80 -3.58
CA ILE A 88 11.63 -12.14 -4.61
C ILE A 88 12.30 -13.03 -5.66
N GLU A 89 11.59 -14.06 -6.13
CA GLU A 89 12.07 -14.97 -7.15
C GLU A 89 12.38 -14.24 -8.46
N ARG A 90 13.49 -14.61 -9.10
CA ARG A 90 13.89 -14.08 -10.41
C ARG A 90 13.06 -14.66 -11.55
N GLY A 91 12.82 -13.85 -12.57
CA GLY A 91 12.17 -14.31 -13.81
C GLY A 91 10.64 -14.40 -13.74
N LEU A 92 10.02 -13.93 -12.65
CA LEU A 92 8.57 -13.76 -12.58
C LEU A 92 8.10 -12.72 -13.61
N SER A 93 6.90 -12.93 -14.16
CA SER A 93 6.23 -11.89 -14.95
C SER A 93 5.99 -10.65 -14.10
N ALA A 94 5.90 -9.46 -14.71
CA ALA A 94 5.74 -8.20 -13.97
C ALA A 94 4.56 -8.25 -12.98
N ARG A 95 3.41 -8.76 -13.43
CA ARG A 95 2.22 -8.91 -12.57
C ARG A 95 2.45 -9.88 -11.41
N LEU A 96 3.01 -11.06 -11.68
CA LEU A 96 3.24 -12.05 -10.61
C LEU A 96 4.28 -11.54 -9.60
N ARG A 97 5.30 -10.82 -10.08
CA ARG A 97 6.30 -10.16 -9.25
C ARG A 97 5.68 -9.10 -8.36
N CYS A 98 4.86 -8.20 -8.91
CA CYS A 98 4.15 -7.19 -8.13
C CYS A 98 3.24 -7.80 -7.06
N LEU A 99 2.44 -8.83 -7.40
CA LEU A 99 1.59 -9.52 -6.43
C LEU A 99 2.41 -10.17 -5.30
N THR A 100 3.56 -10.74 -5.65
CA THR A 100 4.47 -11.32 -4.67
C THR A 100 5.05 -10.25 -3.76
N VAL A 101 5.48 -9.11 -4.30
CA VAL A 101 5.96 -7.99 -3.47
C VAL A 101 4.87 -7.50 -2.52
N VAL A 102 3.63 -7.34 -2.97
CA VAL A 102 2.50 -6.91 -2.11
C VAL A 102 2.22 -7.92 -0.99
N HIS A 103 2.33 -9.22 -1.29
CA HIS A 103 2.20 -10.30 -0.31
C HIS A 103 3.29 -10.25 0.76
N GLU A 104 4.55 -10.23 0.34
CA GLU A 104 5.70 -10.19 1.23
C GLU A 104 5.75 -8.90 2.06
N TYR A 105 5.32 -7.78 1.47
CA TYR A 105 5.14 -6.53 2.19
C TYR A 105 4.11 -6.67 3.31
N GLY A 106 3.00 -7.39 3.06
CA GLY A 106 2.00 -7.67 4.09
C GLY A 106 2.58 -8.48 5.25
N HIS A 107 3.44 -9.46 4.98
CA HIS A 107 4.19 -10.18 6.02
C HIS A 107 5.08 -9.26 6.84
N TRP A 108 5.79 -8.34 6.19
CA TRP A 108 6.56 -7.33 6.91
C TRP A 108 5.69 -6.39 7.76
N LEU A 109 4.43 -6.14 7.39
CA LEU A 109 3.49 -5.39 8.23
C LEU A 109 2.87 -6.23 9.36
N GLY A 110 3.24 -7.51 9.47
CA GLY A 110 2.71 -8.43 10.48
C GLY A 110 1.43 -9.16 10.08
N PHE A 111 0.99 -9.08 8.82
CA PHE A 111 -0.14 -9.87 8.35
C PHE A 111 0.26 -11.32 8.13
N HIS A 112 -0.59 -12.24 8.57
CA HIS A 112 -0.48 -13.66 8.28
C HIS A 112 -1.25 -14.04 7.02
N HIS A 113 -1.01 -15.27 6.55
CA HIS A 113 -1.74 -15.83 5.43
C HIS A 113 -3.26 -15.77 5.63
N SER A 114 -3.96 -15.36 4.58
CA SER A 114 -5.41 -15.39 4.49
C SER A 114 -5.89 -16.71 3.87
N LYS A 115 -7.11 -17.14 4.23
CA LYS A 115 -7.81 -18.26 3.57
C LYS A 115 -8.61 -17.78 2.35
N ASN A 116 -8.80 -16.47 2.18
CA ASN A 116 -9.55 -15.90 1.07
C ASN A 116 -8.65 -15.82 -0.17
N LYS A 117 -9.00 -16.55 -1.24
CA LYS A 117 -8.26 -16.59 -2.52
C LYS A 117 -8.16 -15.24 -3.24
N LEU A 118 -9.02 -14.28 -2.89
CA LEU A 118 -8.98 -12.94 -3.46
C LEU A 118 -8.05 -11.98 -2.69
N SER A 119 -7.62 -12.37 -1.48
CA SER A 119 -6.70 -11.59 -0.67
C SER A 119 -5.27 -11.74 -1.22
N PRO A 120 -4.46 -10.66 -1.27
CA PRO A 120 -3.04 -10.78 -1.59
C PRO A 120 -2.29 -11.65 -0.58
N MET A 121 -2.78 -11.78 0.66
CA MET A 121 -2.18 -12.66 1.67
C MET A 121 -2.56 -14.14 1.49
N TYR A 122 -3.26 -14.54 0.44
CA TYR A 122 -3.46 -15.96 0.14
C TYR A 122 -2.11 -16.60 -0.20
N PRO A 123 -1.73 -17.75 0.40
CA PRO A 123 -0.38 -18.33 0.25
C PRO A 123 -0.04 -18.81 -1.16
N ILE A 124 -1.03 -18.97 -2.04
CA ILE A 124 -0.80 -19.35 -3.44
C ILE A 124 -1.05 -18.11 -4.29
N ILE A 125 0.02 -17.36 -4.55
CA ILE A 125 -0.02 -16.11 -5.29
C ILE A 125 -0.34 -16.42 -6.76
N GLY A 126 -1.39 -15.81 -7.29
CA GLY A 126 -1.87 -16.09 -8.64
C GLY A 126 -2.95 -15.14 -9.12
N ALA A 127 -3.62 -15.50 -10.21
CA ALA A 127 -4.57 -14.62 -10.92
C ALA A 127 -5.78 -14.16 -10.08
N GLY A 128 -6.12 -14.87 -9.00
CA GLY A 128 -7.27 -14.56 -8.17
C GLY A 128 -7.08 -13.38 -7.22
N ALA A 129 -5.85 -13.00 -6.88
CA ALA A 129 -5.60 -11.88 -5.97
C ALA A 129 -6.00 -10.55 -6.63
N VAL A 130 -6.77 -9.74 -5.89
CA VAL A 130 -7.21 -8.42 -6.35
C VAL A 130 -6.32 -7.35 -5.73
N VAL A 131 -5.34 -6.90 -6.51
CA VAL A 131 -4.43 -5.80 -6.16
C VAL A 131 -4.43 -4.82 -7.32
N PRO A 132 -5.30 -3.80 -7.29
CA PRO A 132 -5.45 -2.85 -8.39
C PRO A 132 -4.13 -2.18 -8.79
N GLU A 133 -3.19 -1.99 -7.87
CA GLU A 133 -1.86 -1.40 -8.07
C GLU A 133 -0.90 -2.33 -8.82
N CYS A 134 -1.23 -3.62 -8.96
CA CYS A 134 -0.51 -4.55 -9.82
C CYS A 134 -1.21 -4.78 -11.17
N ASP A 135 -2.48 -4.42 -11.26
CA ASP A 135 -3.26 -4.41 -12.50
C ASP A 135 -3.18 -3.02 -13.20
N ARG A 136 -2.76 -1.99 -12.46
CA ARG A 136 -2.46 -0.62 -12.88
C ARG A 136 -0.97 -0.36 -12.66
N ALA A 137 -0.22 -0.01 -13.69
CA ALA A 137 0.88 0.94 -13.52
C ALA A 137 0.86 1.97 -14.65
#